data_AF-A0A3D4JGP7-F1
#
_entry.id   AF-A0A3D4JGP7-F1
#
_cell.length_a   1.000
_cell.length_b   1.000
_cell.length_c   1.000
_cell.angle_alpha   90.00
_cell.angle_beta   90.00
_cell.angle_gamma   90.00
#
_symmetry.space_group_name_H-M   'P 1'
#
loop_
_entity.id
_entity.type
_entity.pdbx_description
1 polymer ?
#
loop_
_entity_poly.entity_id
_entity_poly.type
_entity_poly.pdbx_seq_one_letter_code
_entity_poly.pdbx_strand_id
1 'polypeptide(L)'
;MTLGRIAFLGSGETSLAGGRIFESLARLIPDPLRVAILETPAGFELNASLVANRVGEFLKTRLQNYKPTIDLIPARKKDTAYSPDN
;
A
#
# COMPACT_ATOMS: atom_id res chain seq x y z
N MET A 1 12.46 -17.19 14.16
CA MET A 1 11.73 -16.37 13.18
C MET A 1 11.00 -15.28 13.93
N THR A 2 11.12 -14.02 13.53
CA THR A 2 10.38 -12.90 14.13
C THR A 2 9.20 -12.56 13.25
N LEU A 3 7.99 -12.52 13.80
CA LEU A 3 6.78 -12.16 13.05
C LEU A 3 6.78 -10.66 12.72
N GLY A 4 6.24 -10.30 11.54
CA GLY A 4 6.02 -8.91 11.16
C GLY A 4 4.90 -8.25 11.96
N ARG A 5 4.89 -6.91 12.01
CA ARG A 5 3.82 -6.15 12.67
C ARG A 5 2.64 -5.97 11.71
N ILE A 6 1.43 -6.08 12.26
CA ILE A 6 0.18 -5.85 11.54
C ILE A 6 -0.48 -4.61 12.14
N ALA A 7 -0.93 -3.70 11.28
CA ALA A 7 -1.74 -2.56 11.68
C ALA A 7 -3.09 -2.63 10.98
N PHE A 8 -4.16 -2.33 11.72
CA PHE A 8 -5.51 -2.19 11.19
C PHE A 8 -5.85 -0.71 11.09
N LEU A 9 -6.32 -0.29 9.92
CA LEU A 9 -6.79 1.07 9.65
C LEU A 9 -8.23 0.98 9.15
N GLY A 10 -9.14 1.69 9.82
CA GLY A 10 -10.56 1.67 9.43
C GLY A 10 -10.87 2.57 8.23
N SER A 11 -10.34 3.80 8.23
CA SER A 11 -10.50 4.78 7.14
C SER A 11 -9.40 5.83 7.18
N GLY A 12 -9.12 6.48 6.06
CA GLY A 12 -8.23 7.64 5.98
C GLY A 12 -6.76 7.28 5.77
N GLU A 13 -6.47 6.30 4.93
CA GLU A 13 -5.13 5.86 4.57
C GLU A 13 -4.28 6.99 3.95
N THR A 14 -4.91 7.96 3.26
CA THR A 14 -4.24 9.16 2.73
C THR A 14 -4.35 10.38 3.64
N SER A 15 -4.89 10.23 4.85
CA SER A 15 -4.98 11.31 5.83
C SER A 15 -3.68 11.49 6.62
N LEU A 16 -3.50 12.65 7.25
CA LEU A 16 -2.37 12.89 8.14
C LEU A 16 -2.33 11.88 9.31
N ALA A 17 -3.49 11.54 9.86
CA ALA A 17 -3.62 10.60 10.96
C ALA A 17 -3.27 9.17 10.51
N GLY A 18 -3.81 8.72 9.37
CA GLY A 18 -3.49 7.42 8.77
C GLY A 18 -2.01 7.29 8.39
N GLY A 19 -1.41 8.38 7.87
CA GLY A 19 0.02 8.47 7.58
C GLY A 19 0.93 8.09 8.75
N ARG A 20 0.51 8.35 10.00
CA ARG A 20 1.30 7.99 11.20
C ARG A 20 1.39 6.49 11.43
N ILE A 21 0.41 5.71 10.98
CA ILE A 21 0.44 4.25 11.06
C ILE A 21 1.54 3.72 10.14
N PHE A 22 1.59 4.21 8.89
CA PHE A 22 2.63 3.82 7.94
C PHE A 22 4.04 4.17 8.44
N GLU A 23 4.24 5.38 8.98
CA GLU A 23 5.50 5.79 9.61
C GLU A 23 5.93 4.88 10.77
N SER A 24 4.98 4.49 11.61
CA SER A 24 5.24 3.63 12.77
C SER A 24 5.70 2.23 12.36
N LEU A 25 5.27 1.75 11.18
CA LEU A 25 5.72 0.49 10.58
C LEU A 25 7.06 0.67 9.83
N ALA A 26 7.16 1.70 8.99
CA ALA A 26 8.31 1.96 8.13
C ALA A 26 9.62 2.06 8.92
N ARG A 27 9.61 2.75 10.08
CA ARG A 27 10.80 2.93 10.93
C ARG A 27 11.41 1.65 11.48
N LEU A 28 10.74 0.51 11.33
CA LEU A 28 11.16 -0.80 11.84
C LEU A 28 11.70 -1.71 10.74
N ILE A 29 11.57 -1.26 9.49
CA ILE A 29 11.98 -1.99 8.29
C ILE A 29 13.28 -1.34 7.79
N PRO A 30 14.30 -2.11 7.40
CA PRO A 30 15.52 -1.55 6.82
C PRO A 30 15.26 -0.81 5.50
N ASP A 31 16.03 0.25 5.28
CA ASP A 31 16.02 0.98 4.02
C ASP A 31 16.83 0.24 2.93
N PRO A 32 16.45 0.32 1.64
CA PRO A 32 15.28 1.05 1.12
C PRO A 32 13.97 0.32 1.37
N LEU A 33 12.94 1.05 1.81
CA LEU A 33 11.61 0.52 2.07
C LEU A 33 10.97 0.03 0.77
N ARG A 34 10.47 -1.21 0.76
CA ARG A 34 9.63 -1.74 -0.33
C ARG A 34 8.19 -1.81 0.12
N VAL A 35 7.28 -1.26 -0.68
CA VAL A 35 5.85 -1.23 -0.40
C VAL A 35 5.12 -1.86 -1.57
N ALA A 36 4.38 -2.93 -1.29
CA ALA A 36 3.44 -3.53 -2.22
C ALA A 36 2.02 -3.06 -1.87
N ILE A 37 1.32 -2.47 -2.83
CA ILE A 37 -0.07 -2.06 -2.70
C ILE A 37 -0.92 -3.05 -3.48
N LEU A 38 -1.68 -3.85 -2.74
CA LEU A 38 -2.61 -4.80 -3.33
C LEU A 38 -3.92 -4.08 -3.68
N GLU A 39 -4.16 -3.89 -4.97
CA GLU A 39 -5.39 -3.27 -5.47
C GLU A 39 -6.54 -4.28 -5.45
N THR A 40 -7.39 -4.17 -4.44
CA THR A 40 -8.66 -4.91 -4.37
C THR A 40 -9.83 -3.97 -4.65
N PRO A 41 -10.76 -4.31 -5.55
CA PRO A 41 -11.92 -3.48 -5.80
C PRO A 41 -12.86 -3.47 -4.58
N ALA A 42 -13.22 -2.28 -4.11
CA ALA A 42 -14.28 -2.11 -3.13
C ALA A 42 -15.63 -2.12 -3.86
N GLY A 43 -16.27 -3.30 -3.97
CA GLY A 43 -17.54 -3.45 -4.68
C GLY A 43 -17.41 -3.29 -6.20
N PHE A 44 -18.26 -2.47 -6.81
CA PHE A 44 -18.32 -2.24 -8.27
C PHE A 44 -17.47 -1.04 -8.75
N GLU A 45 -16.53 -0.55 -7.94
CA GLU A 45 -15.71 0.61 -8.31
C GLU A 45 -14.80 0.30 -9.50
N LEU A 46 -15.14 0.88 -10.66
CA LEU A 46 -14.31 0.90 -11.87
C LEU A 46 -12.96 1.62 -11.65
N ASN A 47 -12.81 2.34 -10.54
CA ASN A 47 -11.68 3.23 -10.25
C ASN A 47 -10.70 2.64 -9.21
N ALA A 48 -10.76 1.35 -8.91
CA ALA A 48 -9.87 0.71 -7.93
C ALA A 48 -8.38 1.06 -8.18
N SER A 49 -7.97 1.11 -9.46
CA SER A 49 -6.59 1.43 -9.83
C SER A 49 -6.25 2.88 -9.53
N LEU A 50 -7.20 3.81 -9.70
CA LEU A 50 -7.01 5.21 -9.36
C LEU A 50 -6.84 5.40 -7.85
N VAL A 51 -7.63 4.68 -7.04
CA VAL A 51 -7.51 4.70 -5.59
C VAL A 51 -6.14 4.17 -5.14
N ALA A 52 -5.74 2.99 -5.63
CA ALA A 52 -4.44 2.40 -5.32
C ALA A 52 -3.27 3.33 -5.72
N ASN A 53 -3.36 3.98 -6.89
CA ASN A 53 -2.36 4.97 -7.33
C ASN A 53 -2.28 6.18 -6.39
N ARG A 54 -3.42 6.72 -5.93
CA ARG A 54 -3.43 7.84 -4.97
C ARG A 54 -2.77 7.46 -3.65
N VAL A 55 -3.00 6.24 -3.17
CA VAL A 55 -2.30 5.72 -1.98
C VAL A 55 -0.80 5.59 -2.23
N GLY A 56 -0.39 5.07 -3.39
CA GLY A 56 1.01 4.96 -3.78
C GLY A 56 1.75 6.30 -3.80
N GLU A 57 1.16 7.30 -4.45
CA GLU A 57 1.73 8.65 -4.50
C GLU A 57 1.81 9.28 -3.10
N PHE A 58 0.77 9.10 -2.28
CA PHE A 58 0.79 9.56 -0.90
C PHE A 58 1.93 8.92 -0.10
N LEU A 59 2.12 7.60 -0.19
CA LEU A 59 3.18 6.88 0.54
C LEU A 59 4.57 7.29 0.04
N LYS A 60 4.74 7.48 -1.27
CA LYS A 60 5.99 7.95 -1.87
C LYS A 60 6.42 9.30 -1.29
N THR A 61 5.50 10.26 -1.17
CA THR A 61 5.78 11.56 -0.55
C THR A 61 5.94 11.45 0.97
N ARG A 62 5.02 10.77 1.65
CA ARG A 62 4.97 10.72 3.11
C ARG A 62 6.19 10.03 3.71
N LEU A 63 6.65 8.95 3.07
CA LEU A 63 7.72 8.08 3.53
C LEU A 63 9.03 8.32 2.77
N GLN A 64 9.19 9.45 2.07
CA GLN A 64 10.36 9.75 1.24
C GLN A 64 11.71 9.53 1.94
N ASN A 65 11.78 9.76 3.26
CA ASN A 65 12.99 9.58 4.07
C ASN A 65 13.49 8.13 4.10
N TYR A 66 12.60 7.15 3.88
CA TYR A 66 12.92 5.71 3.82
C TYR A 66 13.20 5.22 2.39
N LYS A 67 13.28 6.14 1.41
CA LYS A 67 13.53 5.87 -0.02
C LYS A 67 12.61 4.78 -0.58
N PRO A 68 11.28 4.97 -0.50
CA PRO A 68 10.33 3.91 -0.78
C PRO A 68 10.30 3.55 -2.27
N THR A 69 10.30 2.26 -2.57
CA THR A 69 9.90 1.71 -3.88
C THR A 69 8.47 1.21 -3.76
N ILE A 70 7.57 1.71 -4.59
CA ILE A 70 6.14 1.39 -4.56
C ILE A 70 5.81 0.49 -5.75
N ASP A 71 5.28 -0.69 -5.47
CA ASP A 71 4.77 -1.64 -6.46
C ASP A 71 3.24 -1.71 -6.32
N LEU A 72 2.51 -1.40 -7.40
CA LEU A 72 1.05 -1.60 -7.46
C LEU A 72 0.77 -2.98 -8.04
N ILE A 73 0.16 -3.84 -7.25
CA ILE A 73 -0.16 -5.23 -7.62
C ILE A 73 -1.67 -5.33 -7.83
N PRO A 74 -2.16 -5.53 -9.07
CA PRO A 74 -3.57 -5.74 -9.32
C PRO A 74 -4.03 -7.07 -8.72
N ALA A 75 -5.10 -7.06 -7.93
CA ALA A 75 -5.70 -8.26 -7.34
C ALA A 75 -7.21 -8.32 -7.60
N ARG A 76 -7.59 -8.14 -8.87
CA ARG A 76 -9.00 -7.95 -9.26
C ARG A 76 -9.68 -9.26 -9.57
N LYS A 77 -8.96 -10.19 -10.22
CA LYS A 77 -9.51 -11.50 -10.61
C LYS A 77 -8.39 -12.52 -10.86
N LYS A 78 -8.50 -13.67 -10.16
CA LYS A 78 -7.63 -14.82 -10.35
C LYS A 78 -7.65 -15.30 -11.80
N ASP A 79 -6.52 -15.81 -12.29
CA ASP A 79 -6.37 -16.41 -13.63
C ASP A 79 -6.64 -15.41 -14.77
N THR A 80 -6.39 -14.12 -14.53
CA THR A 80 -6.43 -13.06 -15.55
C THR A 80 -5.16 -12.22 -15.51
N ALA A 81 -4.97 -11.31 -16.47
CA ALA A 81 -3.88 -10.33 -16.44
C ALA A 81 -3.88 -9.41 -15.21
N TYR A 82 -4.96 -9.41 -14.41
CA TYR A 82 -5.10 -8.65 -13.17
C TYR A 82 -5.09 -9.57 -11.92
N SER A 83 -4.46 -10.74 -12.06
CA SER A 83 -4.16 -11.65 -10.95
C SER A 83 -2.91 -11.15 -10.22
N PRO A 84 -2.86 -11.24 -8.88
CA PRO A 84 -1.68 -10.82 -8.12
C PRO A 84 -0.50 -11.80 -8.23
N ASP A 85 -0.72 -12.96 -8.85
CA ASP A 85 0.29 -14.00 -9.09
C ASP A 85 1.13 -13.76 -10.36
N ASN A 86 0.78 -12.76 -11.17
CA ASN A 86 1.47 -12.39 -12.43
C ASN A 86 2.37 -11.18 -12.24
#